data_AF-A0A6A9T0X3-F1
#
_entry.id   AF-A0A6A9T0X3-F1
#
_cell.length_a   1.000
_cell.length_b   1.000
_cell.length_c   1.000
_cell.angle_alpha   90.00
_cell.angle_beta   90.00
_cell.angle_gamma   90.00
#
_symmetry.space_group_name_H-M   'P 1'
#
loop_
_entity.id
_entity.type
_entity.pdbx_description
1 polymer ?
#
loop_
_entity_poly.entity_id
_entity_poly.type
_entity_poly.pdbx_seq_one_letter_code
_entity_poly.pdbx_strand_id
1 'polypeptide(L)' 'MAFGIVRSLQLIATLVVAGPVALVGVLNVIEGRYVLGAFFLAAAVGLVVVSEYMYLRLADRTVGRVKRLKNIRGGE' A
#
# COMPACT_ATOMS: atom_id res chain seq x y z
N MET A 1 -7.65 -15.43 8.54
CA MET A 1 -8.54 -14.98 7.43
C MET A 1 -8.75 -13.46 7.43
N ALA A 2 -9.06 -12.81 8.56
CA ALA A 2 -9.27 -11.36 8.62
C ALA A 2 -8.10 -10.50 8.09
N PHE A 3 -6.84 -10.92 8.32
CA PHE A 3 -5.66 -10.17 7.86
C PHE A 3 -5.58 -10.03 6.33
N GLY A 4 -5.98 -11.07 5.58
CA GLY A 4 -5.96 -11.04 4.12
C GLY A 4 -6.96 -10.06 3.52
N ILE A 5 -8.13 -9.91 4.14
CA ILE A 5 -9.19 -9.00 3.68
C ILE A 5 -8.75 -7.53 3.87
N VAL A 6 -8.13 -7.22 5.00
CA VAL A 6 -7.59 -5.87 5.27
C VAL A 6 -6.49 -5.52 4.27
N ARG A 7 -5.61 -6.48 3.94
CA ARG A 7 -4.58 -6.31 2.90
C ARG A 7 -5.21 -5.97 1.54
N SER A 8 -6.22 -6.73 1.12
CA SER A 8 -6.89 -6.52 -0.16
C SER A 8 -7.62 -5.17 -0.21
N LEU A 9 -8.32 -4.79 0.86
CA LEU A 9 -9.00 -3.49 0.94
C LEU A 9 -8.01 -2.33 0.90
N GLN A 10 -6.86 -2.44 1.57
CA GLN A 10 -5.82 -1.41 1.52
C GLN A 10 -5.18 -1.31 0.13
N LEU A 11 -4.93 -2.45 -0.53
CA LEU A 11 -4.44 -2.46 -1.91
C LEU A 11 -5.44 -1.79 -2.85
N ILE A 12 -6.73 -2.13 -2.75
CA ILE A 12 -7.79 -1.50 -3.55
C ILE A 12 -7.84 0.01 -3.28
N ALA A 13 -7.83 0.44 -2.03
CA ALA A 13 -7.85 1.86 -1.67
C ALA A 13 -6.62 2.60 -2.21
N THR A 14 -5.45 1.97 -2.17
CA THR A 14 -4.22 2.51 -2.76
C THR A 14 -4.33 2.60 -4.27
N LEU A 15 -4.92 1.59 -4.91
CA LEU A 15 -5.12 1.53 -6.36
C LEU A 15 -6.08 2.62 -6.84
N VAL A 16 -7.10 2.99 -6.05
CA VAL A 16 -8.01 4.10 -6.36
C VAL A 16 -7.27 5.43 -6.46
N VAL A 17 -6.22 5.63 -5.66
CA VAL A 17 -5.38 6.84 -5.70
C VAL A 17 -4.27 6.72 -6.74
N ALA A 18 -3.61 5.57 -6.83
CA ALA A 18 -2.50 5.34 -7.75
C ALA A 18 -2.96 5.23 -9.22
N GLY A 19 -4.18 4.77 -9.46
CA GLY A 19 -4.76 4.59 -10.80
C GLY A 19 -4.78 5.89 -11.62
N PRO A 20 -5.40 6.98 -11.11
CA PRO A 20 -5.36 8.28 -11.77
C PRO A 20 -3.93 8.79 -12.01
N VAL A 21 -3.02 8.61 -11.04
CA VAL A 21 -1.62 9.05 -11.14
C VAL A 21 -0.88 8.28 -12.23
N ALA A 22 -1.07 6.95 -12.30
CA ALA A 22 -0.50 6.11 -13.34
C ALA A 22 -1.05 6.49 -14.72
N LEU A 23 -2.35 6.78 -14.81
CA LEU A 23 -3.02 7.15 -16.06
C LEU A 23 -2.49 8.49 -16.59
N VAL A 24 -2.30 9.49 -15.73
CA VAL A 24 -1.64 10.76 -16.08
C VAL A 24 -0.21 10.52 -16.58
N GLY A 25 0.54 9.62 -15.94
CA GLY A 25 1.88 9.26 -16.37
C GLY A 25 1.92 8.62 -17.75
N VAL A 26 1.05 7.64 -18.01
CA VAL A 26 0.94 6.98 -19.31
C VAL A 26 0.56 7.97 -20.41
N LEU A 27 -0.43 8.84 -20.16
CA LEU A 27 -0.83 9.87 -21.14
C LEU A 27 0.34 10.81 -21.48
N ASN A 28 1.11 11.25 -20.49
CA ASN A 28 2.28 12.10 -20.73
C ASN A 28 3.39 11.38 -21.52
N VAL A 29 3.57 10.07 -21.33
CA VAL A 29 4.50 9.27 -22.14
C VAL A 29 4.01 9.21 -23.60
N ILE A 30 2.71 8.98 -23.82
CA ILE A 30 2.11 8.91 -25.16
C ILE A 30 2.18 10.26 -25.87
N GLU A 31 2.02 11.36 -25.14
CA GLU A 31 2.17 12.74 -25.65
C GLU A 31 3.63 13.15 -25.91
N GLY A 32 4.61 12.26 -25.68
CA GLY A 32 6.03 12.52 -25.90
C GLY A 32 6.72 13.32 -24.80
N ARG A 33 6.02 13.60 -23.68
CA ARG A 33 6.54 14.30 -22.51
C ARG A 33 7.17 13.31 -21.52
N TYR A 34 8.22 12.62 -21.96
CA TYR A 34 8.81 11.49 -21.24
C TYR A 34 9.27 11.80 -19.82
N VAL A 35 9.84 12.99 -19.56
CA VAL A 35 10.30 13.37 -18.21
C VAL A 35 9.14 13.40 -17.22
N LEU A 36 8.01 14.00 -17.62
CA LEU A 36 6.82 14.10 -16.78
C LEU A 36 6.10 12.76 -16.68
N GLY A 37 6.00 12.03 -17.78
CA GLY A 37 5.45 10.68 -17.79
C GLY A 37 6.20 9.73 -16.86
N ALA A 38 7.54 9.75 -16.91
CA ALA A 38 8.40 8.97 -16.02
C ALA A 38 8.23 9.37 -14.55
N PHE A 39 8.14 10.67 -14.26
CA PHE A 39 7.90 11.16 -12.90
C PHE A 39 6.56 10.65 -12.32
N PHE A 40 5.47 10.77 -13.07
CA PHE A 40 4.16 10.32 -12.63
C PHE A 40 4.08 8.79 -12.49
N LEU A 41 4.70 8.03 -13.39
CA LEU A 41 4.79 6.58 -13.26
C LEU A 41 5.61 6.17 -12.03
N ALA A 42 6.76 6.81 -11.79
CA ALA A 42 7.56 6.57 -10.59
C ALA A 42 6.79 6.91 -9.31
N ALA A 43 6.02 8.00 -9.31
CA ALA A 43 5.17 8.39 -8.18
C ALA A 43 4.05 7.37 -7.93
N ALA A 44 3.41 6.86 -8.98
CA ALA A 44 2.38 5.82 -8.86
C ALA A 44 2.94 4.52 -8.25
N VAL A 45 4.11 4.08 -8.73
CA VAL A 45 4.81 2.91 -8.16
C VAL A 45 5.21 3.18 -6.71
N GLY A 46 5.76 4.37 -6.42
CA GLY A 46 6.14 4.77 -5.08
C GLY A 46 4.97 4.75 -4.10
N LEU A 47 3.80 5.22 -4.50
CA LEU A 47 2.57 5.18 -3.69
C LEU A 47 2.18 3.75 -3.29
N VAL A 48 2.25 2.82 -4.25
CA VAL A 48 1.95 1.40 -3.99
C VAL A 48 2.98 0.78 -3.05
N VAL A 49 4.27 1.00 -3.31
CA VAL A 49 5.36 0.45 -2.50
C VAL A 49 5.32 0.99 -1.06
N VAL A 50 5.10 2.29 -0.90
CA VAL A 50 4.99 2.93 0.43
C VAL A 50 3.78 2.39 1.19
N SER A 51 2.65 2.20 0.51
CA SER A 51 1.45 1.61 1.13
C SER A 51 1.70 0.19 1.60
N GLU A 52 2.34 -0.66 0.78
CA GLU A 52 2.66 -2.04 1.17
C GLU A 52 3.69 -2.09 2.30
N TYR A 53 4.71 -1.23 2.28
CA TYR A 53 5.66 -1.10 3.39
C TYR A 53 4.99 -0.67 4.69
N MET A 54 4.08 0.31 4.63
CA MET A 54 3.30 0.75 5.78
C MET A 54 2.42 -0.39 6.32
N TYR A 55 1.77 -1.16 5.44
CA TYR A 55 0.98 -2.31 5.85
C TYR A 55 1.82 -3.32 6.61
N LEU A 56 2.98 -3.73 6.07
CA LEU A 56 3.88 -4.68 6.74
C LEU A 56 4.35 -4.16 8.11
N ARG A 57 4.68 -2.86 8.19
CA ARG A 57 5.17 -2.25 9.43
C ARG A 57 4.08 -2.06 10.50
N LEU A 58 2.85 -1.74 10.09
CA LEU A 58 1.70 -1.68 11.01
C LEU A 58 1.21 -3.07 11.40
N ALA A 59 1.27 -4.03 10.48
CA ALA A 59 0.96 -5.43 10.73
C ALA A 59 1.82 -5.99 11.87
N ASP A 60 3.14 -5.77 11.81
CA ASP A 60 4.06 -6.19 12.87
C ASP A 60 3.73 -5.55 14.24
N ARG A 61 3.42 -4.25 14.28
CA ARG A 61 3.01 -3.58 15.53
C ARG A 61 1.71 -4.15 16.09
N THR A 62 0.76 -4.49 15.23
CA THR A 62 -0.56 -4.97 15.64
C THR A 62 -0.49 -6.42 16.12
N VAL A 63 0.27 -7.28 15.44
CA VAL A 63 0.50 -8.67 15.84
C VAL A 63 1.29 -8.76 17.16
N GLY A 64 2.29 -7.88 17.36
CA GLY A 64 3.02 -7.78 18.62
C GLY A 64 2.14 -7.47 19.84
N ARG A 65 1.14 -6.58 19.68
CA ARG A 65 0.14 -6.32 20.74
C ARG A 65 -0.79 -7.50 20.99
N VAL A 66 -1.29 -8.15 19.94
CA VAL A 66 -2.22 -9.28 20.07
C VAL A 66 -1.55 -10.48 20.73
N LYS A 67 -0.28 -10.76 20.42
CA LYS A 67 0.50 -11.82 21.07
C LYS A 67 0.72 -11.53 22.56
N ARG A 68 0.95 -10.26 22.93
CA ARG A 68 1.07 -9.84 24.33
C ARG A 68 -0.26 -10.02 25.09
N LEU A 69 -1.39 -9.67 24.48
CA LEU A 69 -2.72 -9.82 25.09
C LEU A 69 -3.12 -11.30 25.27
N LYS A 70 -2.79 -12.17 24.31
CA LYS A 70 -3.02 -13.62 24.43
C LYS A 70 -2.21 -14.25 25.57
N ASN A 71 -0.99 -13.79 25.82
CA ASN A 71 -0.15 -14.33 26.91
C ASN A 71 -0.67 -13.97 28.31
N ILE A 72 -1.40 -12.85 28.44
CA ILE A 72 -2.00 -12.43 29.72
C ILE A 72 -3.28 -13.22 30.02
N ARG A 73 -3.94 -13.78 28.99
CA ARG A 73 -5.24 -14.48 29.12
C ARG A 73 -5.12 -16.02 29.16
N GLY A 74 -3.92 -16.57 29.02
CA GLY A 74 -3.65 -18.02 29.08
C GLY A 74 -2.82 -18.43 30.31
N GLY A 75 -2.73 -17.54 31.30
CA GLY A 75 -1.98 -17.75 32.54
C GLY A 75 -2.89 -17.96 33.76
N GLU A 76 -4.08 -18.52 33.55
CA GLU A 76 -4.99 -19.01 34.60
C GLU A 76 -5.22 -20.50 34.41
#